data_AF-A0A8S3SWA5-F1
#
_entry.id   AF-A0A8S3SWA5-F1
#
_cell.length_a   1.000
_cell.length_b   1.000
_cell.length_c   1.000
_cell.angle_alpha   90.00
_cell.angle_beta   90.00
_cell.angle_gamma   90.00
#
_symmetry.space_group_name_H-M   'P 1'
#
loop_
_entity.id
_entity.type
_entity.pdbx_description
1 polymer ?
#
loop_
_entity_poly.entity_id
_entity_poly.type
_entity_poly.pdbx_seq_one_letter_code
_entity_poly.pdbx_strand_id
1 'polypeptide(L)'
;MSKQEKRRHFRKPHFLSNKIPSKNKQEFEELRTDILCKTKALSNWEENLPIRWIVLEKEMYRKQTETAILFSEAEGETPRCENKKVILYTEAECLATECSFPDVQKETSELDSFLKYEHEIGNIVFFKEVKEYIVLDPEWLVDVFRCFVSHDYNGEALGMPEWAVLDETGKLEDALIEKLLKKSTESDIDKA
;
A
#
# COMPACT_ATOMS: atom_id res chain seq x y z
N MET A 1 -5.40 39.94 -0.41
CA MET A 1 -5.17 38.94 -1.48
C MET A 1 -6.09 37.75 -1.23
N SER A 2 -6.95 37.41 -2.20
CA SER A 2 -8.02 36.43 -2.04
C SER A 2 -7.47 34.99 -2.08
N LYS A 3 -8.04 34.08 -1.26
CA LYS A 3 -7.72 32.63 -1.28
C LYS A 3 -7.84 32.01 -2.69
N GLN A 4 -8.57 32.64 -3.62
CA GLN A 4 -8.70 32.21 -5.01
C GLN A 4 -7.42 32.36 -5.85
N GLU A 5 -6.55 33.36 -5.58
CA GLU A 5 -5.34 33.56 -6.39
C GLU A 5 -4.29 32.47 -6.15
N LYS A 6 -4.17 32.00 -4.90
CA LYS A 6 -3.21 30.94 -4.52
C LYS A 6 -3.55 29.58 -5.13
N ARG A 7 -4.80 29.34 -5.53
CA ARG A 7 -5.26 28.06 -6.11
C ARG A 7 -5.06 27.97 -7.62
N ARG A 8 -4.65 29.04 -8.32
CA ARG A 8 -4.39 28.98 -9.77
C ARG A 8 -3.17 28.15 -10.18
N HIS A 9 -2.26 27.88 -9.25
CA HIS A 9 -1.02 27.14 -9.52
C HIS A 9 -1.13 25.62 -9.29
N PHE A 10 -2.22 25.16 -8.65
CA PHE A 10 -2.44 23.74 -8.45
C PHE A 10 -3.58 23.25 -9.36
N ARG A 11 -3.21 22.28 -10.20
CA ARG A 11 -4.09 21.40 -10.98
C ARG A 11 -4.68 22.00 -12.27
N LYS A 12 -3.82 22.10 -13.29
CA LYS A 12 -4.20 21.51 -14.58
C LYS A 12 -3.84 20.03 -14.50
N PRO A 13 -4.78 19.12 -14.23
CA PRO A 13 -4.50 17.69 -14.35
C PRO A 13 -4.09 17.44 -15.81
N HIS A 14 -2.83 17.05 -16.01
CA HIS A 14 -2.39 16.57 -17.31
C HIS A 14 -2.85 15.12 -17.40
N PHE A 15 -3.94 14.91 -18.12
CA PHE A 15 -4.40 13.57 -18.44
C PHE A 15 -3.49 13.00 -19.53
N LEU A 16 -2.63 12.07 -19.16
CA LEU A 16 -1.90 11.25 -20.11
C LEU A 16 -2.88 10.20 -20.65
N SER A 17 -3.36 10.39 -21.88
CA SER A 17 -4.19 9.39 -22.55
C SER A 17 -3.29 8.35 -23.18
N ASN A 18 -3.51 7.06 -22.87
CA ASN A 18 -2.85 5.93 -23.55
C ASN A 18 -3.29 5.78 -25.03
N LYS A 19 -4.26 6.55 -25.50
CA LYS A 19 -4.58 6.66 -26.92
C LYS A 19 -3.61 7.65 -27.54
N ILE A 20 -2.44 7.18 -27.99
CA ILE A 20 -1.40 7.99 -28.64
C ILE A 20 -2.06 8.86 -29.72
N PRO A 21 -2.32 10.16 -29.50
CA PRO A 21 -2.60 11.04 -30.61
C PRO A 21 -1.25 11.22 -31.30
N SER A 22 -1.20 11.04 -32.61
CA SER A 22 0.02 11.07 -33.44
C SER A 22 0.92 12.30 -33.23
N LYS A 23 0.41 13.35 -32.57
CA LYS A 23 1.12 14.59 -32.25
C LYS A 23 2.16 14.50 -31.11
N ASN A 24 2.02 13.59 -30.16
CA ASN A 24 2.89 13.57 -28.96
C ASN A 24 3.75 12.30 -28.86
N LYS A 25 3.91 11.56 -29.96
CA LYS A 25 4.61 10.27 -29.94
C LYS A 25 6.07 10.43 -29.53
N GLN A 26 6.73 11.50 -29.97
CA GLN A 26 8.14 11.75 -29.71
C GLN A 26 8.41 11.99 -28.22
N GLU A 27 7.61 12.82 -27.56
CA GLU A 27 7.77 13.15 -26.14
C GLU A 27 7.55 11.91 -25.25
N PHE A 28 6.65 11.01 -25.64
CA PHE A 28 6.49 9.73 -24.94
C PHE A 28 7.68 8.78 -25.16
N GLU A 29 8.29 8.74 -26.35
CA GLU A 29 9.51 7.95 -26.55
C GLU A 29 10.70 8.53 -25.80
N GLU A 30 10.83 9.86 -25.74
CA GLU A 30 11.83 10.55 -24.93
C GLU A 30 11.65 10.20 -23.44
N LEU A 31 10.41 10.28 -22.93
CA LEU A 31 10.11 9.88 -21.55
C LEU A 31 10.41 8.40 -21.27
N ARG A 32 10.05 7.49 -22.18
CA ARG A 32 10.38 6.05 -22.02
C ARG A 32 11.87 5.82 -21.99
N THR A 33 12.61 6.52 -22.85
CA THR A 33 14.08 6.42 -22.91
C THR A 33 14.67 6.95 -21.60
N ASP A 34 14.20 8.09 -21.11
CA ASP A 34 14.64 8.67 -19.85
C ASP A 34 14.35 7.76 -18.65
N ILE A 35 13.15 7.17 -18.59
CA ILE A 35 12.81 6.19 -17.55
C ILE A 35 13.78 5.02 -17.63
N LEU A 36 13.96 4.41 -18.81
CA LEU A 36 14.85 3.27 -18.98
C LEU A 36 16.30 3.59 -18.61
N CYS A 37 16.81 4.76 -19.00
CA CYS A 37 18.15 5.21 -18.63
C CYS A 37 18.29 5.38 -17.11
N LYS A 38 17.29 5.95 -16.44
CA LYS A 38 17.28 6.08 -14.98
C LYS A 38 17.19 4.72 -14.30
N THR A 39 16.33 3.81 -14.77
CA THR A 39 16.17 2.49 -14.16
C THR A 39 17.45 1.65 -14.32
N LYS A 40 18.11 1.69 -15.48
CA LYS A 40 19.41 1.03 -15.71
C LYS A 40 20.55 1.58 -14.86
N ALA A 41 20.44 2.83 -14.40
CA ALA A 41 21.43 3.45 -13.53
C ALA A 41 21.24 3.09 -12.05
N LEU A 42 20.14 2.42 -11.69
CA LEU A 42 19.93 1.94 -10.32
C LEU A 42 20.90 0.79 -10.01
N SER A 43 21.42 0.77 -8.77
CA SER A 43 22.39 -0.23 -8.33
C SER A 43 21.85 -1.66 -8.39
N ASN A 44 20.54 -1.83 -8.27
CA ASN A 44 19.87 -3.13 -8.23
C ASN A 44 19.43 -3.68 -9.61
N TRP A 45 19.64 -2.96 -10.71
CA TRP A 45 19.11 -3.36 -12.03
C TRP A 45 19.68 -4.69 -12.57
N GLU A 46 20.94 -5.00 -12.27
CA GLU A 46 21.61 -6.25 -12.68
C GLU A 46 21.89 -7.19 -11.49
N GLU A 47 21.23 -6.97 -10.35
CA GLU A 47 21.36 -7.85 -9.21
C GLU A 47 20.72 -9.21 -9.49
N ASN A 48 21.44 -10.28 -9.17
CA ASN A 48 20.94 -11.63 -9.32
C ASN A 48 20.08 -11.99 -8.11
N LEU A 49 18.77 -12.07 -8.32
CA LEU A 49 17.84 -12.51 -7.29
C LEU A 49 17.71 -14.04 -7.27
N PRO A 50 17.64 -14.68 -6.10
CA PRO A 50 17.35 -16.11 -6.02
C PRO A 50 15.96 -16.44 -6.59
N ILE A 51 15.85 -17.47 -7.42
CA ILE A 51 14.58 -17.88 -8.07
C ILE A 51 13.46 -18.11 -7.03
N ARG A 52 13.80 -18.64 -5.86
CA ARG A 52 12.85 -18.90 -4.77
C ARG A 52 12.19 -17.62 -4.23
N TRP A 53 12.83 -16.46 -4.33
CA TRP A 53 12.23 -15.18 -3.94
C TRP A 53 11.02 -14.87 -4.81
N ILE A 54 11.11 -15.10 -6.12
CA ILE A 54 9.99 -14.93 -7.05
C ILE A 54 8.84 -15.89 -6.73
N VAL A 55 9.15 -17.11 -6.26
CA VAL A 55 8.13 -18.09 -5.85
C VAL A 55 7.41 -17.60 -4.59
N LEU A 56 8.15 -17.18 -3.57
CA LEU A 56 7.57 -16.68 -2.33
C LEU A 56 6.77 -15.39 -2.55
N GLU A 57 7.28 -14.47 -3.37
CA GLU A 57 6.58 -13.25 -3.79
C GLU A 57 5.19 -13.59 -4.36
N LYS A 58 5.12 -14.53 -5.31
CA LYS A 58 3.84 -14.99 -5.88
C LYS A 58 2.90 -15.61 -4.85
N GLU A 59 3.43 -16.37 -3.91
CA GLU A 59 2.62 -16.96 -2.84
C GLU A 59 2.08 -15.90 -1.88
N MET A 60 2.87 -14.88 -1.54
CA MET A 60 2.42 -13.75 -0.73
C MET A 60 1.34 -12.93 -1.47
N TYR A 61 1.51 -12.65 -2.76
CA TYR A 61 0.47 -12.03 -3.59
C TYR A 61 -0.79 -12.89 -3.68
N ARG A 62 -0.64 -14.21 -3.84
CA ARG A 62 -1.77 -15.13 -3.83
C ARG A 62 -2.54 -15.03 -2.51
N LYS A 63 -1.85 -15.01 -1.37
CA LYS A 63 -2.48 -14.83 -0.05
C LYS A 63 -3.16 -13.48 0.13
N GLN A 64 -2.59 -12.41 -0.43
CA GLN A 64 -3.26 -11.12 -0.50
C GLN A 64 -4.61 -11.24 -1.23
N THR A 65 -4.69 -12.04 -2.31
CA THR A 65 -5.90 -12.17 -3.14
C THR A 65 -6.85 -13.32 -2.74
N GLU A 66 -6.41 -14.31 -1.94
CA GLU A 66 -7.17 -15.54 -1.65
C GLU A 66 -8.21 -15.42 -0.51
N THR A 67 -8.20 -14.34 0.26
CA THR A 67 -9.19 -14.09 1.32
C THR A 67 -10.22 -13.11 0.72
N ALA A 68 -11.53 -13.29 0.66
CA ALA A 68 -12.47 -14.10 1.42
C ALA A 68 -13.65 -14.56 0.53
N ILE A 69 -13.82 -15.88 0.31
CA ILE A 69 -15.17 -16.45 0.16
C ILE A 69 -15.62 -16.79 1.58
N LEU A 70 -16.03 -15.79 2.34
CA LEU A 70 -16.86 -16.04 3.51
C LEU A 70 -18.27 -16.28 2.98
N PHE A 71 -18.73 -17.53 3.06
CA PHE A 71 -20.14 -17.84 2.87
C PHE A 71 -20.93 -17.09 3.95
N SER A 72 -21.49 -15.94 3.60
CA SER A 72 -22.56 -15.33 4.37
C SER A 72 -23.79 -16.22 4.20
N GLU A 73 -24.27 -16.80 5.30
CA GLU A 73 -25.55 -17.55 5.36
C GLU A 73 -26.78 -16.64 5.24
N ALA A 74 -26.59 -15.33 5.06
CA ALA A 74 -27.67 -14.39 4.80
C ALA A 74 -28.02 -14.38 3.31
N GLU A 75 -29.24 -14.82 3.00
CA GLU A 75 -29.83 -14.74 1.66
C GLU A 75 -29.80 -13.30 1.14
N GLY A 76 -28.90 -13.00 0.20
CA GLY A 76 -28.93 -11.76 -0.60
C GLY A 76 -27.65 -10.92 -0.64
N GLU A 77 -26.61 -11.24 0.14
CA GLU A 77 -25.34 -10.49 0.10
C GLU A 77 -24.31 -11.21 -0.78
N THR A 78 -23.74 -10.49 -1.76
CA THR A 78 -22.63 -10.99 -2.58
C THR A 78 -21.41 -11.24 -1.69
N PRO A 79 -20.71 -12.38 -1.81
CA PRO A 79 -19.49 -12.63 -1.06
C PRO A 79 -18.48 -11.51 -1.35
N ARG A 80 -18.13 -10.74 -0.31
CA ARG A 80 -17.12 -9.68 -0.39
C ARG A 80 -15.76 -10.34 -0.25
N CYS A 81 -15.04 -10.43 -1.36
CA CYS A 81 -13.63 -10.81 -1.37
C CYS A 81 -12.82 -9.57 -0.98
N GLU A 82 -12.45 -9.45 0.29
CA GLU A 82 -11.54 -8.39 0.73
C GLU A 82 -10.11 -8.91 0.82
N ASN A 83 -9.23 -8.38 -0.03
CA ASN A 83 -7.83 -8.76 -0.08
C ASN A 83 -7.16 -8.62 1.30
N LYS A 84 -6.40 -9.64 1.72
CA LYS A 84 -5.66 -9.62 2.98
C LYS A 84 -4.55 -8.55 2.92
N LYS A 85 -4.70 -7.47 3.70
CA LYS A 85 -3.78 -6.32 3.71
C LYS A 85 -2.52 -6.54 4.57
N VAL A 86 -2.61 -7.39 5.58
CA VAL A 86 -1.55 -7.67 6.56
C VAL A 86 -1.48 -9.16 6.84
N ILE A 87 -0.28 -9.73 6.93
CA ILE A 87 -0.03 -11.10 7.42
C ILE A 87 0.89 -11.06 8.64
N LEU A 88 0.83 -12.12 9.45
CA LEU A 88 1.81 -12.32 10.50
C LEU A 88 3.13 -12.80 9.90
N TYR A 89 4.24 -12.47 10.55
CA TYR A 89 5.55 -12.98 10.14
C TYR A 89 5.65 -14.50 10.23
N THR A 90 4.99 -15.13 11.20
CA THR A 90 4.90 -16.60 11.28
C THR A 90 4.19 -17.21 10.07
N GLU A 91 3.22 -16.51 9.48
CA GLU A 91 2.60 -16.96 8.23
C GLU A 91 3.60 -16.87 7.07
N ALA A 92 4.40 -15.80 7.00
CA ALA A 92 5.47 -15.67 6.02
C ALA A 92 6.56 -16.74 6.19
N GLU A 93 6.90 -17.13 7.42
CA GLU A 93 7.82 -18.24 7.70
C GLU A 93 7.29 -19.58 7.19
N CYS A 94 6.00 -19.85 7.39
CA CYS A 94 5.35 -21.05 6.84
C CYS A 94 5.44 -21.07 5.31
N LEU A 95 5.09 -19.96 4.64
CA LEU A 95 5.19 -19.84 3.19
C LEU A 95 6.62 -20.00 2.68
N ALA A 96 7.60 -19.40 3.37
CA ALA A 96 9.02 -19.51 3.02
C ALA A 96 9.52 -20.96 3.15
N THR A 97 9.06 -21.67 4.18
CA THR A 97 9.38 -23.09 4.39
C THR A 97 8.80 -23.95 3.26
N GLU A 98 7.56 -23.69 2.85
CA GLU A 98 6.92 -24.35 1.70
C GLU A 98 7.68 -24.05 0.39
N CYS A 99 8.20 -22.82 0.24
CA CYS A 99 9.01 -22.38 -0.90
C CYS A 99 10.48 -22.85 -0.85
N SER A 100 10.83 -23.76 0.06
CA SER A 100 12.18 -24.31 0.20
C SER A 100 13.26 -23.27 0.54
N PHE A 101 12.93 -22.25 1.34
CA PHE A 101 13.94 -21.32 1.86
C PHE A 101 14.82 -22.03 2.91
N PRO A 102 16.15 -21.91 2.82
CA PRO A 102 17.03 -22.37 3.87
C PRO A 102 16.92 -21.47 5.11
N ASP A 103 17.17 -22.04 6.28
CA ASP A 103 17.48 -21.28 7.49
C ASP A 103 16.42 -20.24 7.93
N VAL A 104 15.14 -20.47 7.62
CA VAL A 104 14.02 -19.57 7.94
C VAL A 104 13.97 -19.21 9.44
N GLN A 105 14.32 -20.15 10.31
CA GLN A 105 14.32 -19.98 11.78
C GLN A 105 15.59 -19.34 12.36
N LYS A 106 16.58 -18.95 11.54
CA LYS A 106 17.80 -18.26 12.02
C LYS A 106 17.53 -16.76 12.19
N GLU A 107 18.23 -16.15 13.15
CA GLU A 107 18.17 -14.70 13.43
C GLU A 107 18.62 -13.82 12.23
N THR A 108 19.42 -14.40 11.33
CA THR A 108 19.75 -13.85 10.01
C THR A 108 19.26 -14.80 8.92
N SER A 109 17.95 -14.90 8.76
CA SER A 109 17.33 -15.78 7.75
C SER A 109 17.42 -15.14 6.36
N GLU A 110 17.40 -16.00 5.33
CA GLU A 110 17.23 -15.52 3.96
C GLU A 110 15.86 -14.82 3.77
N LEU A 111 14.86 -15.24 4.53
CA LEU A 111 13.54 -14.59 4.58
C LEU A 111 13.64 -13.11 4.99
N ASP A 112 14.44 -12.77 6.01
CA ASP A 112 14.63 -11.38 6.42
C ASP A 112 15.28 -10.54 5.31
N SER A 113 16.18 -11.15 4.51
CA SER A 113 16.79 -10.47 3.36
C SER A 113 15.78 -10.23 2.24
N PHE A 114 14.92 -11.22 1.97
CA PHE A 114 13.82 -11.10 1.02
C PHE A 114 12.83 -10.01 1.45
N LEU A 115 12.34 -10.04 2.70
CA LEU A 115 11.38 -9.05 3.20
C LEU A 115 11.97 -7.64 3.21
N LYS A 116 13.26 -7.50 3.53
CA LYS A 116 13.96 -6.21 3.44
C LYS A 116 14.04 -5.71 2.01
N TYR A 117 14.34 -6.58 1.06
CA TYR A 117 14.38 -6.24 -0.36
C TYR A 117 13.00 -5.79 -0.86
N GLU A 118 11.95 -6.56 -0.59
CA GLU A 118 10.57 -6.23 -0.96
C GLU A 118 10.08 -4.91 -0.32
N HIS A 119 10.55 -4.62 0.90
CA HIS A 119 10.30 -3.35 1.57
C HIS A 119 11.01 -2.17 0.88
N GLU A 120 12.27 -2.33 0.48
CA GLU A 120 13.07 -1.29 -0.18
C GLU A 120 12.51 -0.90 -1.56
N ILE A 121 11.96 -1.87 -2.30
CA ILE A 121 11.30 -1.60 -3.59
C ILE A 121 9.85 -1.10 -3.41
N GLY A 122 9.30 -1.19 -2.20
CA GLY A 122 7.98 -0.67 -1.85
C GLY A 122 6.82 -1.58 -2.23
N ASN A 123 7.06 -2.88 -2.43
CA ASN A 123 6.01 -3.87 -2.67
C ASN A 123 5.27 -4.24 -1.38
N ILE A 124 6.01 -4.26 -0.26
CA ILE A 124 5.46 -4.53 1.07
C ILE A 124 5.98 -3.48 2.07
N VAL A 125 5.42 -3.48 3.29
CA VAL A 125 6.01 -2.76 4.42
C VAL A 125 6.39 -3.75 5.51
N PHE A 126 7.68 -3.80 5.82
CA PHE A 126 8.26 -4.67 6.83
C PHE A 126 9.24 -3.88 7.70
N PHE A 127 9.04 -3.92 9.01
CA PHE A 127 9.92 -3.29 9.99
C PHE A 127 10.55 -4.36 10.87
N LYS A 128 11.88 -4.39 10.95
CA LYS A 128 12.58 -5.38 11.78
C LYS A 128 12.32 -5.17 13.27
N GLU A 129 12.06 -3.92 13.67
CA GLU A 129 11.73 -3.51 15.03
C GLU A 129 10.34 -4.00 15.48
N VAL A 130 9.42 -4.17 14.52
CA VAL A 130 8.05 -4.66 14.74
C VAL A 130 7.81 -5.86 13.82
N LYS A 131 8.66 -6.88 13.99
CA LYS A 131 8.74 -8.05 13.11
C LYS A 131 7.45 -8.88 13.06
N GLU A 132 6.49 -8.65 13.95
CA GLU A 132 5.25 -9.43 14.04
C GLU A 132 4.35 -9.31 12.80
N TYR A 133 4.31 -8.13 12.17
CA TYR A 133 3.37 -7.82 11.10
C TYR A 133 4.10 -7.44 9.81
N ILE A 134 3.57 -7.95 8.70
CA ILE A 134 4.00 -7.58 7.35
C ILE A 134 2.80 -7.04 6.60
N VAL A 135 2.90 -5.80 6.13
CA VAL A 135 1.85 -5.18 5.32
C VAL A 135 2.08 -5.56 3.86
N LEU A 136 1.12 -6.28 3.28
CA LEU A 136 1.15 -6.72 1.87
C LEU A 136 0.67 -5.63 0.91
N ASP A 137 -0.09 -4.66 1.42
CA ASP A 137 -0.64 -3.56 0.65
C ASP A 137 -0.17 -2.20 1.21
N PRO A 138 0.93 -1.65 0.69
CA PRO A 138 1.41 -0.34 1.08
C PRO A 138 0.42 0.80 0.77
N GLU A 139 -0.42 0.67 -0.26
CA GLU A 139 -1.41 1.69 -0.61
C GLU A 139 -2.49 1.79 0.47
N TRP A 140 -2.99 0.65 0.94
CA TRP A 140 -3.89 0.59 2.10
C TRP A 140 -3.29 1.29 3.33
N LEU A 141 -2.00 1.08 3.62
CA LEU A 141 -1.34 1.75 4.75
C LEU A 141 -1.26 3.27 4.56
N VAL A 142 -1.00 3.73 3.33
CA VAL A 142 -1.01 5.16 2.99
C VAL A 142 -2.41 5.76 3.17
N ASP A 143 -3.46 5.03 2.81
CA ASP A 143 -4.84 5.47 3.00
C ASP A 143 -5.22 5.56 4.47
N VAL A 144 -4.79 4.59 5.28
CA VAL A 144 -4.88 4.64 6.75
C VAL A 144 -4.18 5.90 7.29
N PHE A 145 -2.94 6.16 6.87
CA PHE A 145 -2.25 7.38 7.29
C PHE A 145 -2.95 8.66 6.83
N ARG A 146 -3.52 8.66 5.62
CA ARG A 146 -4.29 9.78 5.10
C ARG A 146 -5.48 10.11 6.01
N CYS A 147 -6.13 9.11 6.59
CA CYS A 147 -7.22 9.30 7.54
C CYS A 147 -6.78 10.05 8.81
N PHE A 148 -5.55 9.83 9.27
CA PHE A 148 -5.01 10.52 10.46
C PHE A 148 -4.50 11.93 10.16
N VAL A 149 -3.88 12.15 9.00
CA VAL A 149 -3.21 13.42 8.70
C VAL A 149 -4.07 14.42 7.93
N SER A 150 -5.14 13.98 7.26
CA SER A 150 -5.95 14.83 6.39
C SER A 150 -7.38 15.00 6.91
N HIS A 151 -7.62 16.12 7.60
CA HIS A 151 -8.96 16.59 8.00
C HIS A 151 -9.95 16.65 6.81
N ASP A 152 -9.46 17.04 5.62
CA ASP A 152 -10.27 17.19 4.40
C ASP A 152 -10.66 15.85 3.76
N TYR A 153 -9.95 14.75 4.04
CA TYR A 153 -10.30 13.43 3.49
C TYR A 153 -11.62 12.91 4.06
N ASN A 154 -11.95 13.33 5.29
CA ASN A 154 -13.02 12.75 6.05
C ASN A 154 -14.31 13.55 6.10
N GLY A 155 -14.46 14.64 5.31
CA GLY A 155 -15.68 15.39 4.94
C GLY A 155 -16.66 15.78 6.07
N GLU A 156 -17.11 14.82 6.84
CA GLU A 156 -17.94 14.87 8.05
C GLU A 156 -17.11 14.82 9.35
N ALA A 157 -15.78 14.65 9.28
CA ALA A 157 -14.87 14.82 10.42
C ALA A 157 -14.82 16.27 10.95
N LEU A 158 -15.33 17.21 10.15
CA LEU A 158 -15.62 18.60 10.52
C LEU A 158 -16.73 18.65 11.59
N GLY A 159 -16.39 18.30 12.83
CA GLY A 159 -17.31 18.39 13.96
C GLY A 159 -17.07 17.40 15.11
N MET A 160 -16.12 16.47 14.99
CA MET A 160 -15.80 15.59 16.13
C MET A 160 -14.94 16.35 17.16
N PRO A 161 -15.34 16.39 18.44
CA PRO A 161 -14.57 17.08 19.48
C PRO A 161 -13.16 16.49 19.65
N GLU A 162 -12.96 15.22 19.29
CA GLU A 162 -11.66 14.56 19.36
C GLU A 162 -10.62 15.15 18.39
N TRP A 163 -11.05 15.74 17.27
CA TRP A 163 -10.14 16.49 16.39
C TRP A 163 -9.67 17.79 17.03
N ALA A 164 -10.53 18.46 17.81
CA ALA A 164 -10.13 19.67 18.54
C ALA A 164 -9.03 19.37 19.57
N VAL A 165 -9.11 18.21 20.22
CA VAL A 165 -8.04 17.76 21.13
C VAL A 165 -6.74 17.50 20.38
N LEU A 166 -6.79 16.87 19.22
CA LEU A 166 -5.61 16.67 18.37
C LEU A 166 -5.02 18.01 17.90
N ASP A 167 -5.86 18.96 17.49
CA ASP A 167 -5.42 20.30 17.04
C ASP A 167 -4.80 21.12 18.16
N GLU A 168 -5.35 21.05 19.38
CA GLU A 168 -4.87 21.81 20.53
C GLU A 168 -3.65 21.19 21.20
N THR A 169 -3.57 19.86 21.25
CA THR A 169 -2.54 19.14 22.04
C THR A 169 -1.52 18.39 21.19
N GLY A 170 -1.79 18.17 19.91
CA GLY A 170 -1.00 17.31 19.02
C GLY A 170 -1.08 15.82 19.35
N LYS A 171 -2.00 15.40 20.24
CA LYS A 171 -2.15 14.00 20.66
C LYS A 171 -3.27 13.30 19.91
N LEU A 172 -2.95 12.14 19.35
CA LEU A 172 -3.92 11.24 18.73
C LEU A 172 -4.45 10.27 19.79
N GLU A 173 -5.75 10.36 20.10
CA GLU A 173 -6.40 9.48 21.07
C GLU A 173 -6.96 8.21 20.40
N ASP A 174 -6.93 7.08 21.12
CA ASP A 174 -7.43 5.79 20.63
C ASP A 174 -8.89 5.86 20.15
N ALA A 175 -9.72 6.65 20.82
CA ALA A 175 -11.11 6.87 20.43
C ALA A 175 -11.25 7.53 19.04
N LEU A 176 -10.34 8.45 18.70
CA LEU A 176 -10.28 9.04 17.36
C LEU A 176 -9.79 8.01 16.34
N ILE A 177 -8.79 7.19 16.70
CA ILE A 177 -8.27 6.13 15.83
C ILE A 177 -9.38 5.15 15.44
N GLU A 178 -10.12 4.64 16.41
CA GLU A 178 -11.22 3.71 16.13
C GLU A 178 -12.28 4.31 15.22
N LYS A 179 -12.65 5.58 15.43
CA LYS A 179 -13.65 6.28 14.62
C LYS A 179 -13.17 6.49 13.18
N LEU A 180 -11.89 6.81 12.98
CA LEU A 180 -11.32 7.04 11.65
C LEU A 180 -11.22 5.73 10.86
N LEU A 181 -10.79 4.65 11.52
CA LEU A 181 -10.62 3.34 10.88
C LEU A 181 -11.96 2.64 10.58
N LYS A 182 -12.98 2.79 11.45
CA LYS A 182 -14.34 2.30 11.18
C LYS A 182 -14.98 2.99 9.97
N LYS A 183 -14.62 4.26 9.72
CA LYS A 183 -15.15 5.03 8.60
C LYS A 183 -14.49 4.68 7.26
N SER A 184 -13.18 4.40 7.24
CA SER A 184 -12.49 4.02 6.01
C SER A 184 -13.07 2.75 5.38
N THR A 185 -13.47 1.78 6.20
CA THR A 185 -14.11 0.52 5.75
C THR A 185 -15.51 0.74 5.15
N GLU A 186 -16.17 1.85 5.48
CA GLU A 186 -17.49 2.21 4.93
C GLU A 186 -17.36 3.03 3.64
N SER A 187 -16.30 3.82 3.46
CA SER A 187 -16.12 4.67 2.26
C SER A 187 -15.77 3.90 0.97
N ASP A 188 -15.30 2.65 1.11
CA ASP A 188 -15.15 1.72 -0.02
C ASP A 188 -16.51 1.16 -0.51
N ILE A 189 -17.60 1.43 0.22
CA ILE A 189 -18.98 1.01 -0.13
C ILE A 189 -19.59 1.94 -1.20
N ASP A 190 -19.15 3.20 -1.29
CA ASP A 190 -19.77 4.22 -2.16
C ASP A 190 -19.05 4.45 -3.51
N LYS A 191 -17.98 3.69 -3.80
CA LYS A 191 -17.21 3.81 -5.05
C LYS A 191 -17.26 2.59 -5.97
N ALA A 192 -18.09 1.59 -5.68
CA ALA A 192 -18.32 0.42 -6.54
C ALA A 192 -19.54 0.61 -7.44
#